data_AF-A0AAU1I6N9-F1
#
_entry.id   AF-A0AAU1I6N9-F1
#
_cell.length_a   1.000
_cell.length_b   1.000
_cell.length_c   1.000
_cell.angle_alpha   90.00
_cell.angle_beta   90.00
_cell.angle_gamma   90.00
#
_symmetry.space_group_name_H-M   'P 1'
#
loop_
_entity.id
_entity.type
_entity.pdbx_description
1 polymer ?
#
loop_
_entity_poly.entity_id
_entity_poly.type
_entity_poly.pdbx_seq_one_letter_code
_entity_poly.pdbx_strand_id
1 'polypeptide(L)'
;MDMEVRERVKALCGQLSRWPSVRETVREGAAEGALDELLTLLRGREEPDPARLEELLDTIGRAAAERGLPGLTSRVRGPIPALPHGMPAGPETLGWTCPLARCTRVVLAGESEGTPVCAAADPGANAMTPYAPRPGTR
;
A
#
# COMPACT_ATOMS: atom_id res chain seq x y z
N MET A 1 -3.87 -1.94 15.47
CA MET A 1 -3.55 -2.78 14.31
C MET A 1 -2.15 -3.32 14.49
N ASP A 2 -2.04 -4.64 14.45
CA ASP A 2 -0.77 -5.36 14.56
C ASP A 2 0.19 -5.04 13.39
N MET A 3 1.49 -5.15 13.63
CA MET A 3 2.54 -4.83 12.67
C MET A 3 2.56 -5.76 11.46
N GLU A 4 2.24 -7.04 11.65
CA GLU A 4 2.19 -8.02 10.57
C GLU A 4 1.02 -7.73 9.62
N VAL A 5 -0.18 -7.53 10.18
CA VAL A 5 -1.38 -7.12 9.43
C VAL A 5 -1.12 -5.84 8.66
N ARG A 6 -0.49 -4.84 9.30
CA ARG A 6 -0.13 -3.57 8.65
C ARG A 6 0.80 -3.74 7.44
N GLU A 7 1.78 -4.64 7.52
CA GLU A 7 2.70 -4.91 6.41
C GLU A 7 2.01 -5.67 5.26
N ARG A 8 1.06 -6.55 5.56
CA ARG A 8 0.25 -7.24 4.53
C ARG A 8 -0.68 -6.27 3.80
N VAL A 9 -1.34 -5.36 4.53
CA VAL A 9 -2.12 -4.25 3.95
C VAL A 9 -1.23 -3.40 3.04
N LYS A 10 -0.03 -3.04 3.50
CA LYS A 10 0.94 -2.27 2.72
C LYS A 10 1.34 -2.96 1.42
N ALA A 11 1.57 -4.27 1.44
CA ALA A 11 1.90 -5.04 0.25
C ALA A 11 0.74 -5.01 -0.76
N LEU A 12 -0.47 -5.34 -0.31
CA LEU A 12 -1.67 -5.36 -1.15
C LEU A 12 -1.98 -3.98 -1.75
N CYS A 13 -2.00 -2.92 -0.93
CA CYS A 13 -2.22 -1.56 -1.42
C CYS A 13 -1.14 -1.13 -2.42
N GLY A 14 0.12 -1.52 -2.21
CA GLY A 14 1.21 -1.25 -3.16
C GLY A 14 0.98 -1.91 -4.52
N GLN A 15 0.50 -3.16 -4.54
CA GLN A 15 0.18 -3.86 -5.78
C GLN A 15 -1.02 -3.25 -6.49
N LEU A 16 -2.09 -2.92 -5.75
CA LEU A 16 -3.29 -2.30 -6.31
C LEU A 16 -3.03 -0.90 -6.88
N SER A 17 -2.21 -0.09 -6.20
CA SER A 17 -1.83 1.25 -6.68
C SER A 17 -0.93 1.19 -7.93
N ARG A 18 -0.11 0.15 -8.05
CA ARG A 18 0.85 0.00 -9.17
C ARG A 18 0.24 -0.68 -10.39
N TRP A 19 -0.68 -1.62 -10.19
CA TRP A 19 -1.22 -2.48 -11.23
C TRP A 19 -2.75 -2.54 -11.14
N PRO A 20 -3.48 -1.71 -11.91
CA PRO A 20 -4.95 -1.74 -11.92
C PRO A 20 -5.53 -3.12 -12.26
N SER A 21 -4.84 -3.90 -13.10
CA SER A 21 -5.20 -5.27 -13.48
C SER A 21 -5.25 -6.25 -12.29
N VAL A 22 -4.54 -5.99 -11.20
CA VAL A 22 -4.63 -6.80 -9.98
C VAL A 22 -6.04 -6.74 -9.40
N ARG A 23 -6.71 -5.58 -9.49
CA ARG A 23 -8.10 -5.44 -9.02
C ARG A 23 -9.04 -6.30 -9.84
N GLU A 24 -8.82 -6.40 -11.15
CA GLU A 24 -9.60 -7.26 -12.06
C GLU A 24 -9.39 -8.73 -11.71
N THR A 25 -8.15 -9.18 -11.51
CA THR A 25 -7.86 -10.56 -11.11
C THR A 25 -8.49 -10.93 -9.76
N VAL A 26 -8.53 -10.01 -8.78
CA VAL A 26 -9.19 -10.25 -7.48
C VAL A 26 -10.72 -10.36 -7.64
N ARG A 27 -11.33 -9.56 -8.53
CA ARG A 27 -12.76 -9.68 -8.85
C ARG A 27 -13.10 -11.03 -9.47
N GLU A 28 -12.31 -11.46 -10.45
CA GLU A 28 -12.47 -12.76 -11.11
C GLU A 28 -12.26 -13.94 -10.16
N GLY A 29 -11.50 -13.75 -9.08
CA GLY A 29 -11.31 -14.72 -8.00
C GLY A 29 -12.43 -14.74 -6.95
N ALA A 30 -13.56 -14.08 -7.19
CA ALA A 30 -14.69 -13.97 -6.25
C ALA A 30 -14.35 -13.34 -4.87
N ALA A 31 -13.25 -12.58 -4.79
CA ALA A 31 -12.83 -11.87 -3.57
C ALA A 31 -13.15 -10.36 -3.63
N GLU A 32 -13.99 -9.91 -4.56
CA GLU A 32 -14.40 -8.51 -4.70
C GLU A 32 -15.02 -7.97 -3.40
N GLY A 33 -15.96 -8.73 -2.79
CA GLY A 33 -16.60 -8.32 -1.54
C GLY A 33 -15.60 -8.17 -0.38
N ALA A 34 -14.63 -9.09 -0.28
CA ALA A 34 -13.58 -9.02 0.75
C ALA A 34 -12.64 -7.83 0.52
N LEU A 35 -12.30 -7.54 -0.75
CA LEU A 35 -11.49 -6.38 -1.10
C LEU A 35 -12.23 -5.07 -0.79
N ASP A 36 -13.48 -4.94 -1.19
CA ASP A 36 -14.27 -3.73 -0.95
C ASP A 36 -14.52 -3.50 0.55
N GLU A 37 -14.77 -4.57 1.31
CA GLU A 37 -14.87 -4.49 2.77
C GLU A 37 -13.54 -4.05 3.40
N LEU A 38 -12.42 -4.64 2.99
CA LEU A 38 -11.10 -4.25 3.47
C LEU A 38 -10.82 -2.76 3.21
N LEU A 39 -11.07 -2.29 1.99
CA LEU A 39 -10.88 -0.88 1.63
C LEU A 39 -11.83 0.04 2.41
N THR A 40 -13.04 -0.42 2.73
CA THR A 40 -14.00 0.33 3.55
C THR A 40 -13.54 0.44 5.00
N LEU A 41 -13.07 -0.65 5.61
CA LEU A 41 -12.50 -0.66 6.96
C LEU A 41 -11.29 0.27 7.07
N LEU A 42 -10.42 0.29 6.05
CA LEU A 42 -9.25 1.17 6.02
C LEU A 42 -9.62 2.66 5.89
N ARG A 43 -10.73 2.99 5.21
CA ARG A 43 -11.27 4.35 5.11
C ARG A 43 -11.92 4.85 6.40
N GLY A 44 -12.46 3.93 7.20
CA GLY A 44 -13.09 4.25 8.48
C GLY A 44 -12.16 5.09 9.37
N ARG A 45 -12.73 5.94 10.23
CA ARG A 45 -11.95 6.71 11.22
C ARG A 45 -11.55 5.85 12.42
N GLU A 46 -12.36 4.85 12.73
CA GLU A 46 -12.09 3.92 13.83
C GLU A 46 -10.91 3.01 13.51
N GLU A 47 -10.27 2.48 14.55
CA GLU A 47 -9.22 1.51 14.36
C GLU A 47 -9.84 0.15 13.99
N PRO A 48 -9.59 -0.37 12.78
CA PRO A 48 -10.21 -1.62 12.34
C PRO A 48 -9.72 -2.80 13.18
N ASP A 49 -10.62 -3.75 13.42
CA ASP A 49 -10.34 -4.99 14.13
C ASP A 49 -9.24 -5.79 13.39
N PRO A 50 -8.08 -6.06 14.04
CA PRO A 50 -7.00 -6.79 13.41
C PRO A 50 -7.38 -8.21 12.97
N ALA A 51 -8.25 -8.91 13.71
CA ALA A 51 -8.67 -10.26 13.34
C ALA A 51 -9.50 -10.24 12.05
N ARG A 52 -10.41 -9.27 11.92
CA ARG A 52 -11.19 -9.09 10.70
C ARG A 52 -10.32 -8.71 9.50
N LEU A 53 -9.33 -7.85 9.70
CA LEU A 53 -8.39 -7.49 8.62
C LEU A 53 -7.59 -8.69 8.13
N GLU A 54 -7.13 -9.55 9.04
CA GLU A 54 -6.37 -10.75 8.70
C GLU A 54 -7.21 -11.73 7.88
N GLU A 55 -8.46 -11.98 8.29
CA GLU A 55 -9.40 -12.84 7.56
C GLU A 55 -9.66 -12.34 6.13
N LEU A 56 -9.86 -11.04 5.95
CA LEU A 56 -10.06 -10.42 4.64
C LEU A 56 -8.80 -10.55 3.76
N LEU A 57 -7.62 -10.32 4.33
CA LEU A 57 -6.34 -10.47 3.64
C LEU A 57 -6.07 -11.91 3.22
N ASP A 58 -6.40 -12.90 4.06
CA ASP A 58 -6.28 -14.32 3.73
C ASP A 58 -7.23 -14.73 2.61
N THR A 59 -8.46 -14.23 2.65
CA THR A 59 -9.47 -14.46 1.61
C THR A 59 -8.98 -13.93 0.26
N ILE A 60 -8.48 -12.69 0.23
CA ILE A 60 -7.92 -12.07 -0.97
C ILE A 60 -6.67 -12.83 -1.44
N GLY A 61 -5.78 -13.20 -0.51
CA GLY A 61 -4.56 -13.94 -0.82
C GLY A 61 -4.84 -15.31 -1.46
N ARG A 62 -5.85 -16.02 -0.96
CA ARG A 62 -6.27 -17.33 -1.50
C ARG A 62 -6.86 -17.19 -2.91
N ALA A 63 -7.80 -16.27 -3.10
CA ALA A 63 -8.40 -16.00 -4.40
C ALA A 63 -7.36 -15.59 -5.45
N ALA A 64 -6.39 -14.75 -5.05
CA ALA A 64 -5.28 -14.35 -5.92
C ALA A 64 -4.37 -15.54 -6.28
N ALA A 65 -4.08 -16.43 -5.32
CA ALA A 65 -3.27 -17.62 -5.56
C ALA A 65 -3.93 -18.59 -6.56
N GLU A 66 -5.25 -18.78 -6.48
CA GLU A 66 -6.04 -19.59 -7.43
C GLU A 66 -6.08 -19.01 -8.86
N ARG A 67 -5.62 -17.77 -9.03
CA ARG A 67 -5.48 -17.05 -10.30
C ARG A 67 -4.02 -16.83 -10.71
N GLY A 68 -3.06 -17.48 -10.04
CA GLY A 68 -1.65 -17.42 -10.41
C GLY A 68 -0.91 -16.18 -9.89
N LEU A 69 -1.47 -15.47 -8.91
CA LEU A 69 -0.80 -14.38 -8.18
C LEU A 69 -0.51 -14.80 -6.72
N PRO A 70 0.31 -15.84 -6.49
CA PRO A 70 0.66 -16.24 -5.12
C PRO A 70 1.44 -15.11 -4.43
N GLY A 71 1.11 -14.88 -3.16
CA GLY A 71 1.82 -13.91 -2.34
C GLY A 71 1.46 -12.44 -2.62
N LEU A 72 0.29 -12.17 -3.20
CA LEU A 72 -0.21 -10.81 -3.42
C LEU A 72 -0.23 -9.96 -2.13
N THR A 73 -0.53 -10.58 -0.99
CA THR A 73 -0.52 -9.94 0.34
C THR A 73 0.79 -10.18 1.10
N SER A 74 1.76 -10.89 0.51
CA SER A 74 3.02 -11.25 1.14
C SER A 74 4.02 -10.12 1.02
N ARG A 75 4.89 -9.98 2.04
CA ARG A 75 5.94 -8.96 2.04
C ARG A 75 6.86 -9.14 0.83
N VAL A 76 6.89 -8.15 -0.08
CA VAL A 76 7.98 -8.02 -1.04
C VAL A 76 9.18 -7.44 -0.28
N ARG A 77 10.11 -8.30 0.16
CA ARG A 77 11.44 -7.86 0.62
C ARG A 77 12.30 -7.56 -0.61
N GLY A 78 12.09 -6.40 -1.22
CA GLY A 78 13.08 -5.84 -2.13
C GLY A 78 14.23 -5.24 -1.32
N PRO A 79 15.50 -5.40 -1.73
CA PRO A 79 16.60 -4.67 -1.11
C PRO A 79 16.33 -3.17 -1.24
N ILE A 80 16.43 -2.42 -0.14
CA ILE A 80 16.50 -0.96 -0.19
C ILE A 80 17.84 -0.64 -0.85
N PRO A 81 17.88 -0.03 -2.04
CA PRO A 81 19.16 0.32 -2.66
C PRO A 81 19.88 1.29 -1.71
N ALA A 82 21.08 0.91 -1.28
CA ALA A 82 21.95 1.80 -0.54
C ALA A 82 22.30 2.98 -1.46
N LEU A 83 21.93 4.19 -1.05
CA LEU A 83 22.26 5.40 -1.81
C LEU A 83 23.78 5.59 -1.80
N PRO A 84 24.43 5.82 -2.96
CA PRO A 84 25.86 6.12 -3.01
C PRO A 84 26.17 7.37 -2.19
N HIS A 85 27.27 7.34 -1.43
CA HIS A 85 27.74 8.53 -0.70
C HIS A 85 28.11 9.64 -1.68
N GLY A 86 27.48 10.82 -1.55
CA GLY A 86 27.93 12.04 -2.23
C GLY A 86 26.92 12.81 -3.09
N MET A 87 25.63 12.46 -3.11
CA MET A 87 24.64 13.27 -3.84
C MET A 87 24.22 14.53 -3.05
N PRO A 88 24.17 15.71 -3.70
CA PRO A 88 23.70 16.93 -3.05
C PRO A 88 22.24 16.79 -2.63
N ALA A 89 21.91 17.28 -1.43
CA ALA A 89 20.55 17.34 -0.91
C ALA A 89 19.75 18.40 -1.68
N GLY A 90 19.22 18.03 -2.84
CA GLY A 90 18.18 18.82 -3.50
C GLY A 90 16.90 18.80 -2.68
N PRO A 91 16.06 19.85 -2.75
CA PRO A 91 14.70 19.83 -2.21
C PRO A 91 13.82 19.00 -3.16
N GLU A 92 14.11 17.72 -3.28
CA GLU A 92 13.27 16.78 -4.01
C GLU A 92 12.40 16.06 -3.00
N THR A 93 11.09 16.08 -3.21
CA THR A 93 10.14 15.27 -2.47
C THR A 93 10.65 13.83 -2.44
N LEU A 94 11.16 13.38 -1.29
CA LEU A 94 11.81 12.07 -1.14
C LEU A 94 10.83 10.91 -1.37
N GLY A 95 9.53 11.18 -1.33
CA GLY A 95 8.48 10.24 -1.69
C GLY A 95 7.10 10.72 -1.28
N TRP A 96 6.10 9.85 -1.35
CA TRP A 96 4.73 10.13 -0.92
C TRP A 96 4.26 9.11 0.12
N THR A 97 3.49 9.56 1.09
CA THR A 97 2.92 8.72 2.16
C THR A 97 1.42 8.53 2.00
N CYS A 98 0.91 7.48 2.66
CA CYS A 98 -0.51 7.19 2.72
C CYS A 98 -1.29 8.37 3.35
N PRO A 99 -2.28 8.95 2.66
CA PRO A 99 -3.06 10.07 3.18
C PRO A 99 -3.96 9.65 4.35
N LEU A 100 -4.28 8.35 4.46
CA LEU A 100 -5.08 7.79 5.56
C LEU A 100 -4.23 7.37 6.77
N ALA A 101 -2.90 7.51 6.70
CA ALA A 101 -1.95 7.04 7.72
C ALA A 101 -2.13 5.56 8.15
N ARG A 102 -2.77 4.73 7.31
CA ARG A 102 -3.04 3.31 7.60
C ARG A 102 -1.87 2.39 7.27
N CYS A 103 -1.00 2.79 6.36
CA CYS A 103 0.25 2.10 6.08
C CYS A 103 1.45 3.08 6.17
N THR A 104 2.60 2.56 6.58
CA THR A 104 3.87 3.30 6.70
C THR A 104 4.65 3.35 5.38
N ARG A 105 3.99 3.04 4.25
CA ARG A 105 4.64 3.00 2.94
C ARG A 105 4.98 4.41 2.49
N VAL A 106 6.23 4.60 2.09
CA VAL A 106 6.69 5.74 1.30
C VAL A 106 6.85 5.22 -0.13
N VAL A 107 6.22 5.88 -1.10
CA VAL A 107 6.43 5.65 -2.53
C VAL A 107 7.51 6.62 -2.99
N LEU A 108 8.57 6.15 -3.62
CA LEU A 108 9.67 7.01 -4.07
C LEU A 108 9.39 7.58 -5.48
N ALA A 109 10.06 8.69 -5.83
CA ALA A 109 9.93 9.35 -7.14
C ALA A 109 10.13 8.40 -8.34
N GLY A 110 11.02 7.41 -8.23
CA GLY A 110 11.26 6.42 -9.28
C GLY A 110 10.24 5.26 -9.36
N GLU A 111 9.28 5.19 -8.44
CA GLU A 111 8.26 4.12 -8.45
C GLU A 111 6.97 4.51 -9.18
N SER A 112 6.80 5.78 -9.57
CA SER A 112 5.59 6.27 -10.25
C SER A 112 5.92 7.39 -11.23
N GLU A 113 5.29 7.37 -12.41
CA GLU A 113 5.43 8.41 -13.44
C GLU A 113 4.64 9.70 -13.12
N GLY A 114 3.95 9.76 -11.98
CA GLY A 114 3.15 10.91 -11.54
C GLY A 114 2.88 10.90 -10.03
N THR A 115 1.92 11.70 -9.56
CA THR A 115 1.52 11.67 -8.13
C THR A 115 0.82 10.33 -7.84
N PRO A 116 1.37 9.49 -6.97
CA PRO A 116 0.78 8.18 -6.71
C PRO A 116 -0.54 8.32 -5.97
N VAL A 117 -1.45 7.36 -6.20
CA VAL A 117 -2.78 7.33 -5.59
C VAL A 117 -2.92 6.17 -4.61
N CYS A 118 -3.54 6.44 -3.46
CA CYS A 118 -3.86 5.46 -2.45
C CYS A 118 -5.08 4.63 -2.90
N ALA A 119 -4.91 3.32 -3.03
CA ALA A 119 -5.99 2.41 -3.43
C ALA A 119 -7.19 2.36 -2.47
N ALA A 120 -6.99 2.75 -1.20
CA ALA A 120 -8.02 2.73 -0.18
C ALA A 120 -8.79 4.05 -0.05
N ALA A 121 -8.21 5.19 -0.41
CA ALA A 121 -8.87 6.48 -0.25
C ALA A 121 -9.92 6.72 -1.36
N ASP A 122 -10.95 7.51 -1.04
CA ASP A 122 -11.99 7.87 -2.00
C ASP A 122 -11.43 8.69 -3.18
N PRO A 123 -12.03 8.60 -4.38
CA PRO A 123 -11.65 9.43 -5.52
C PRO A 123 -11.69 10.93 -5.15
N GLY A 124 -10.59 11.65 -5.40
CA GLY A 124 -10.43 13.06 -5.03
C GLY A 124 -9.77 13.31 -3.67
N ALA A 125 -9.72 12.31 -2.80
CA ALA A 125 -8.93 12.31 -1.56
C ALA A 125 -7.77 11.28 -1.59
N ASN A 126 -7.59 10.62 -2.73
CA ASN A 126 -6.65 9.52 -2.90
C ASN A 126 -5.24 9.92 -3.33
N ALA A 127 -4.99 11.19 -3.65
CA ALA A 127 -3.63 11.66 -3.90
C ALA A 127 -2.75 11.45 -2.66
N MET A 128 -1.65 10.72 -2.81
CA MET A 128 -0.72 10.51 -1.71
C MET A 128 -0.03 11.82 -1.34
N THR A 129 0.27 11.99 -0.06
CA THR A 129 0.82 13.25 0.46
C THR A 129 2.34 13.26 0.30
N PRO A 130 2.96 14.34 -0.22
CA PRO A 130 4.41 14.48 -0.26
C PRO A 130 5.02 14.26 1.13
N TYR A 131 6.00 13.38 1.21
CA TYR A 131 6.80 13.18 2.42
C TYR A 131 7.80 14.32 2.54
N ALA A 132 7.56 15.22 3.51
CA ALA A 132 8.57 16.17 3.94
C ALA A 132 9.50 15.46 4.93
N PRO A 133 10.77 15.17 4.59
CA PRO A 133 11.72 14.71 5.60
C PRO A 133 11.79 15.75 6.71
N ARG A 134 11.60 15.32 7.97
CA ARG A 134 11.92 16.18 9.10
C ARG A 134 13.40 16.58 8.96
N PRO A 135 13.74 17.88 9.01
CA PRO A 135 15.13 18.29 8.99
C PRO A 135 15.84 17.60 10.15
N GLY A 136 16.84 16.77 9.84
CA GLY A 136 17.61 16.06 10.85
C GLY A 136 18.29 17.07 11.77
N THR A 137 17.94 17.05 13.06
CA THR A 137 18.78 17.64 14.09
C THR A 137 20.10 16.88 14.09
N ARG A 138 21.18 17.60 13.73
CA ARG A 138 22.56 17.13 13.72
C ARG A 138 23.01 16.66 15.09
#